data_AF-A0A5K1HQF2-F1
#
_entry.id   AF-A0A5K1HQF2-F1
#
_cell.length_a   1.000
_cell.length_b   1.000
_cell.length_c   1.000
_cell.angle_alpha   90.00
_cell.angle_beta   90.00
_cell.angle_gamma   90.00
#
_symmetry.space_group_name_H-M   'P 1'
#
loop_
_entity.id
_entity.type
_entity.pdbx_description
1 polymer ?
#
loop_
_entity_poly.entity_id
_entity_poly.type
_entity_poly.pdbx_seq_one_letter_code
_entity_poly.pdbx_strand_id
1 'polypeptide(L)'
;MYRHAFDKYAVNLQNYQIHVQYADSNKNCLKLYGHKMPINSFDISSDDALLVSGSTDKDIRFWDMDFGHSIKTVFAHSEPVTAVKFIHETHYVITGSKDGHVKFWDGDTHQLIMDLEENILEIRSIAITTAGDYIIAGGLDGGFRIWKQTNDQTIAGDQEEKNMDKVMIEEYATEKFKEREVKTRYEDLKHGEEIIEALENNEQPSFVLKLIKKVSPANLKSTLSFLHASHVNKLESYLRFSIKEKHEIELCWRIIEALDKSSDLGQELRKEWEAFSKVLRVNRESLKILLRSLRE
;
A
#
# COMPACT_ATOMS: atom_id res chain seq x y z
N MET A 1 -36.29 -21.57 -15.93
CA MET A 1 -37.33 -21.59 -14.87
C MET A 1 -36.67 -21.04 -13.60
N TYR A 2 -36.39 -19.72 -13.56
CA TYR A 2 -35.52 -19.06 -12.56
C TYR A 2 -36.32 -18.40 -11.43
N ARG A 3 -37.21 -19.14 -10.77
CA ARG A 3 -38.34 -18.53 -10.02
C ARG A 3 -38.48 -18.86 -8.54
N HIS A 4 -37.57 -19.59 -7.90
CA HIS A 4 -37.88 -20.12 -6.56
C HIS A 4 -37.48 -19.26 -5.35
N ALA A 5 -36.49 -18.36 -5.44
CA ALA A 5 -36.10 -17.51 -4.29
C ALA A 5 -36.77 -16.12 -4.29
N PHE A 6 -36.98 -15.52 -5.48
CA PHE A 6 -37.57 -14.18 -5.60
C PHE A 6 -39.08 -14.10 -5.33
N ASP A 7 -39.78 -15.24 -5.38
CA ASP A 7 -41.22 -15.27 -5.06
C ASP A 7 -41.47 -15.35 -3.53
N LYS A 8 -40.45 -15.61 -2.71
CA LYS A 8 -40.59 -15.67 -1.24
C LYS A 8 -40.16 -14.40 -0.52
N TYR A 9 -39.11 -13.72 -0.99
CA TYR A 9 -38.49 -12.62 -0.26
C TYR A 9 -38.38 -11.33 -1.09
N ALA A 10 -38.86 -10.22 -0.54
CA ALA A 10 -38.55 -8.88 -1.01
C ALA A 10 -37.40 -8.30 -0.18
N VAL A 11 -36.34 -7.86 -0.83
CA VAL A 11 -35.14 -7.33 -0.16
C VAL A 11 -34.93 -5.87 -0.52
N ASN A 12 -34.86 -5.01 0.49
CA ASN A 12 -34.62 -3.58 0.33
C ASN A 12 -33.26 -3.20 0.93
N LEU A 13 -32.48 -2.44 0.16
CA LEU A 13 -31.24 -1.83 0.60
C LEU A 13 -31.53 -0.38 1.00
N GLN A 14 -31.52 -0.08 2.29
CA GLN A 14 -31.74 1.28 2.81
C GLN A 14 -30.67 1.62 3.84
N ASN A 15 -30.02 2.78 3.70
CA ASN A 15 -29.08 3.32 4.70
C ASN A 15 -28.06 2.29 5.21
N TYR A 16 -27.38 1.59 4.28
CA TYR A 16 -26.35 0.58 4.57
C TYR A 16 -26.87 -0.71 5.23
N GLN A 17 -28.18 -0.92 5.23
CA GLN A 17 -28.85 -2.07 5.83
C GLN A 17 -29.57 -2.89 4.77
N ILE A 18 -29.74 -4.18 5.07
CA ILE A 18 -30.53 -5.10 4.26
C ILE A 18 -31.81 -5.41 5.05
N HIS A 19 -32.96 -5.15 4.44
CA HIS A 19 -34.26 -5.48 5.01
C HIS A 19 -34.84 -6.61 4.17
N VAL A 20 -35.03 -7.77 4.79
CA VAL A 20 -35.64 -8.94 4.16
C VAL A 20 -37.09 -9.06 4.65
N GLN A 21 -38.01 -9.12 3.70
CA GLN A 21 -39.46 -9.19 3.91
C GLN A 21 -40.01 -10.41 3.18
N TYR A 22 -41.07 -11.04 3.70
CA TYR A 22 -41.80 -12.04 2.90
C TYR A 22 -42.63 -11.35 1.82
N ALA A 23 -42.50 -11.79 0.58
CA ALA A 23 -43.18 -11.24 -0.58
C ALA A 23 -44.71 -11.31 -0.45
N ASP A 24 -45.24 -12.37 0.17
CA ASP A 24 -46.68 -12.59 0.31
C ASP A 24 -47.37 -11.66 1.31
N SER A 25 -46.66 -11.23 2.37
CA SER A 25 -47.27 -10.53 3.50
C SER A 25 -46.72 -9.12 3.73
N ASN A 26 -45.67 -8.71 3.02
CA ASN A 26 -44.89 -7.49 3.31
C ASN A 26 -44.52 -7.35 4.79
N LYS A 27 -44.53 -8.45 5.54
CA LYS A 27 -44.18 -8.48 6.95
C LYS A 27 -42.66 -8.46 7.02
N ASN A 28 -42.13 -7.47 7.73
CA ASN A 28 -40.70 -7.40 8.03
C ASN A 28 -40.29 -8.63 8.83
N CYS A 29 -39.25 -9.32 8.35
CA CYS A 29 -38.74 -10.51 9.01
C CYS A 29 -37.35 -10.30 9.55
N LEU A 30 -36.44 -9.74 8.77
CA LEU A 30 -35.06 -9.58 9.19
C LEU A 30 -34.53 -8.21 8.76
N LYS A 31 -33.78 -7.59 9.69
CA LYS A 31 -33.03 -6.37 9.44
C LYS A 31 -31.57 -6.67 9.75
N LEU A 32 -30.74 -6.66 8.72
CA LEU A 32 -29.32 -6.98 8.82
C LEU A 32 -28.53 -5.68 8.95
N TYR A 33 -27.83 -5.54 10.08
CA TYR A 33 -27.07 -4.34 10.45
C TYR A 33 -25.57 -4.67 10.51
N GLY A 34 -24.73 -3.85 9.89
CA GLY A 34 -23.29 -3.92 10.12
C GLY A 34 -22.38 -3.36 9.03
N HIS A 35 -22.88 -3.18 7.80
CA HIS A 35 -22.12 -2.46 6.78
C HIS A 35 -21.98 -0.99 7.14
N LYS A 36 -20.83 -0.39 6.82
CA LYS A 36 -20.50 1.01 7.13
C LYS A 36 -20.79 1.94 5.95
N MET A 37 -20.84 1.39 4.74
CA MET A 37 -21.08 2.06 3.45
C MET A 37 -22.24 1.41 2.68
N PRO A 38 -22.68 2.00 1.54
CA PRO A 38 -23.68 1.42 0.67
C PRO A 38 -23.33 0.00 0.23
N ILE A 39 -24.34 -0.86 0.34
CA ILE A 39 -24.34 -2.23 -0.17
C ILE A 39 -24.69 -2.12 -1.66
N ASN A 40 -23.83 -2.66 -2.52
CA ASN A 40 -24.03 -2.60 -3.96
C ASN A 40 -24.72 -3.85 -4.50
N SER A 41 -24.44 -5.01 -3.90
CA SER A 41 -24.96 -6.30 -4.34
C SER A 41 -25.19 -7.22 -3.16
N PHE A 42 -26.17 -8.10 -3.29
CA PHE A 42 -26.41 -9.22 -2.39
C PHE A 42 -26.95 -10.41 -3.18
N ASP A 43 -26.88 -11.59 -2.59
CA ASP A 43 -27.51 -12.80 -3.11
C ASP A 43 -27.87 -13.73 -1.95
N ILE A 44 -28.88 -14.57 -2.15
CA ILE A 44 -29.37 -15.56 -1.16
C ILE A 44 -29.05 -16.95 -1.70
N SER A 45 -28.63 -17.85 -0.83
CA SER A 45 -28.36 -19.25 -1.18
C SER A 45 -29.64 -19.97 -1.59
N SER A 46 -29.53 -21.04 -2.39
CA SER A 46 -30.70 -21.77 -2.89
C SER A 46 -31.50 -22.51 -1.83
N ASP A 47 -30.91 -22.74 -0.65
CA ASP A 47 -31.53 -23.37 0.51
C ASP A 47 -32.12 -22.34 1.51
N ASP A 48 -32.08 -21.05 1.18
CA ASP A 48 -32.56 -19.93 2.00
C ASP A 48 -31.82 -19.75 3.35
N ALA A 49 -30.72 -20.47 3.62
CA ALA A 49 -30.01 -20.42 4.91
C ALA A 49 -28.99 -19.27 5.02
N LEU A 50 -28.34 -18.92 3.91
CA LEU A 50 -27.26 -17.92 3.88
C LEU A 50 -27.61 -16.75 2.96
N LEU A 51 -27.22 -15.56 3.39
CA LEU A 51 -27.22 -14.36 2.56
C LEU A 51 -25.82 -13.77 2.52
N VAL A 52 -25.35 -13.40 1.34
CA VAL A 52 -24.07 -12.71 1.17
C VAL A 52 -24.30 -11.34 0.59
N SER A 53 -23.52 -10.39 1.08
CA SER A 53 -23.64 -8.99 0.70
C SER A 53 -22.27 -8.37 0.48
N GLY A 54 -22.14 -7.64 -0.62
CA GLY A 54 -20.94 -6.89 -1.00
C GLY A 54 -21.18 -5.39 -0.86
N SER A 55 -20.27 -4.73 -0.14
CA SER A 55 -20.36 -3.30 0.14
C SER A 55 -19.28 -2.49 -0.57
N THR A 56 -19.53 -1.19 -0.68
CA THR A 56 -18.52 -0.19 -1.02
C THR A 56 -17.41 -0.10 0.03
N ASP A 57 -17.63 -0.67 1.22
CA ASP A 57 -16.61 -0.87 2.26
C ASP A 57 -15.47 -1.81 1.85
N LYS A 58 -15.56 -2.44 0.66
CA LYS A 58 -14.62 -3.47 0.16
C LYS A 58 -14.74 -4.83 0.88
N ASP A 59 -15.58 -4.86 1.91
CA ASP A 59 -15.92 -6.04 2.68
C ASP A 59 -17.10 -6.81 2.06
N ILE A 60 -17.06 -8.11 2.29
CA ILE A 60 -18.17 -9.03 2.06
C ILE A 60 -18.62 -9.59 3.40
N ARG A 61 -19.93 -9.67 3.58
CA ARG A 61 -20.55 -10.20 4.79
C ARG A 61 -21.47 -11.37 4.47
N PHE A 62 -21.27 -12.43 5.24
CA PHE A 62 -22.12 -13.60 5.32
C PHE A 62 -23.10 -13.43 6.48
N TRP A 63 -24.36 -13.67 6.21
CA TRP A 63 -25.46 -13.51 7.15
C TRP A 63 -26.21 -14.83 7.26
N ASP A 64 -26.59 -15.14 8.49
CA ASP A 64 -27.51 -16.21 8.80
C ASP A 64 -28.95 -15.70 8.59
N MET A 65 -29.71 -16.37 7.73
CA MET A 65 -31.09 -16.01 7.42
C MET A 65 -32.09 -16.50 8.46
N ASP A 66 -31.73 -17.44 9.34
CA ASP A 66 -32.66 -17.89 10.39
C ASP A 66 -32.76 -16.86 11.52
N PHE A 67 -31.62 -16.27 11.90
CA PHE A 67 -31.51 -15.37 13.05
C PHE A 67 -31.19 -13.91 12.67
N GLY A 68 -30.74 -13.66 11.44
CA GLY A 68 -30.40 -12.31 10.96
C GLY A 68 -29.12 -11.74 11.56
N HIS A 69 -28.16 -12.59 11.93
CA HIS A 69 -26.87 -12.17 12.48
C HIS A 69 -25.75 -12.31 11.45
N SER A 70 -24.72 -11.45 11.55
CA SER A 70 -23.54 -11.59 10.70
C SER A 70 -22.69 -12.75 11.20
N ILE A 71 -22.52 -13.77 10.37
CA ILE A 71 -21.66 -14.92 10.67
C ILE A 71 -20.20 -14.50 10.56
N LYS A 72 -19.85 -13.87 9.43
CA LYS A 72 -18.48 -13.47 9.11
C LYS A 72 -18.46 -12.20 8.28
N THR A 73 -17.49 -11.34 8.57
CA THR A 73 -17.09 -10.21 7.72
C THR A 73 -15.69 -10.49 7.20
N VAL A 74 -15.49 -10.39 5.89
CA VAL A 74 -14.22 -10.69 5.22
C VAL A 74 -13.84 -9.49 4.35
N PHE A 75 -12.60 -9.02 4.49
CA PHE A 75 -12.01 -8.04 3.58
C PHE A 75 -11.66 -8.74 2.27
N ALA A 76 -12.55 -8.64 1.28
CA ALA A 76 -12.50 -9.47 0.10
C ALA A 76 -11.69 -8.85 -1.04
N HIS A 77 -11.83 -7.54 -1.24
CA HIS A 77 -11.33 -6.84 -2.42
C HIS A 77 -10.57 -5.57 -2.05
N SER A 78 -9.70 -5.08 -2.95
CA SER A 78 -8.97 -3.83 -2.72
C SER A 78 -9.80 -2.59 -3.09
N GLU A 79 -10.89 -2.77 -3.82
CA GLU A 79 -11.86 -1.75 -4.25
C GLU A 79 -13.32 -2.21 -4.00
N PRO A 80 -14.33 -1.33 -4.18
CA PRO A 80 -15.74 -1.65 -3.92
C PRO A 80 -16.24 -2.92 -4.61
N VAL A 81 -16.89 -3.78 -3.83
CA VAL A 81 -17.56 -4.98 -4.36
C VAL A 81 -18.80 -4.55 -5.12
N THR A 82 -18.92 -4.98 -6.37
CA THR A 82 -19.99 -4.58 -7.30
C THR A 82 -20.97 -5.71 -7.56
N ALA A 83 -20.53 -6.96 -7.48
CA ALA A 83 -21.35 -8.13 -7.76
C ALA A 83 -21.05 -9.25 -6.76
N VAL A 84 -22.11 -9.93 -6.32
CA VAL A 84 -22.05 -11.12 -5.48
C VAL A 84 -23.08 -12.10 -6.01
N LYS A 85 -22.69 -13.36 -6.20
CA LYS A 85 -23.59 -14.42 -6.66
C LYS A 85 -23.29 -15.78 -6.02
N PHE A 86 -24.33 -16.47 -5.59
CA PHE A 86 -24.26 -17.88 -5.22
C PHE A 86 -24.33 -18.76 -6.45
N ILE A 87 -23.61 -19.89 -6.41
CA ILE A 87 -23.82 -20.99 -7.33
C ILE A 87 -25.02 -21.82 -6.85
N HIS A 88 -25.93 -22.14 -7.78
CA HIS A 88 -27.16 -22.85 -7.46
C HIS A 88 -26.90 -24.26 -6.88
N GLU A 89 -27.71 -24.66 -5.90
CA GLU A 89 -27.57 -25.94 -5.16
C GLU A 89 -26.23 -26.11 -4.39
N THR A 90 -25.45 -25.05 -4.26
CA THR A 90 -24.19 -25.06 -3.51
C THR A 90 -24.06 -23.85 -2.59
N HIS A 91 -23.12 -23.91 -1.65
CA HIS A 91 -22.75 -22.77 -0.81
C HIS A 91 -21.57 -21.97 -1.36
N TYR A 92 -21.17 -22.19 -2.62
CA TYR A 92 -20.08 -21.43 -3.21
C TYR A 92 -20.54 -20.05 -3.66
N VAL A 93 -19.68 -19.06 -3.44
CA VAL A 93 -19.96 -17.64 -3.71
C VAL A 93 -18.91 -17.06 -4.62
N ILE A 94 -19.36 -16.30 -5.60
CA ILE A 94 -18.53 -15.58 -6.55
C ILE A 94 -18.73 -14.09 -6.34
N THR A 95 -17.62 -13.36 -6.29
CA THR A 95 -17.61 -11.93 -5.99
C THR A 95 -16.80 -11.20 -7.03
N GLY A 96 -17.30 -10.05 -7.46
CA GLY A 96 -16.64 -9.18 -8.43
C GLY A 96 -16.51 -7.79 -7.86
N SER A 97 -15.40 -7.13 -8.18
CA SER A 97 -15.10 -5.79 -7.69
C SER A 97 -14.55 -4.89 -8.78
N LYS A 98 -14.53 -3.59 -8.48
CA LYS A 98 -13.83 -2.58 -9.28
C LYS A 98 -12.31 -2.74 -9.29
N ASP A 99 -11.74 -3.61 -8.46
CA ASP A 99 -10.32 -3.93 -8.54
C ASP A 99 -9.97 -4.77 -9.78
N GLY A 100 -10.97 -5.27 -10.50
CA GLY A 100 -10.78 -6.10 -11.68
C GLY A 100 -10.74 -7.59 -11.39
N HIS A 101 -10.84 -7.99 -10.12
CA HIS A 101 -10.73 -9.37 -9.70
C HIS A 101 -12.10 -10.03 -9.52
N VAL A 102 -12.20 -11.28 -10.00
CA VAL A 102 -13.29 -12.18 -9.63
C VAL A 102 -12.76 -13.17 -8.60
N LYS A 103 -13.36 -13.23 -7.42
CA LYS A 103 -12.96 -14.13 -6.35
C LYS A 103 -14.01 -15.19 -6.09
N PHE A 104 -13.54 -16.40 -5.77
CA PHE A 104 -14.37 -17.55 -5.47
C PHE A 104 -14.19 -17.94 -4.00
N TRP A 105 -15.30 -18.04 -3.28
CA TRP A 105 -15.35 -18.26 -1.85
C TRP A 105 -16.16 -19.50 -1.53
N ASP A 106 -15.74 -20.16 -0.46
CA ASP A 106 -16.55 -21.17 0.21
C ASP A 106 -17.47 -20.50 1.23
N GLY A 107 -18.78 -20.69 1.10
CA GLY A 107 -19.76 -20.14 2.04
C GLY A 107 -19.80 -20.84 3.39
N ASP A 108 -19.33 -22.08 3.49
CA ASP A 108 -19.33 -22.84 4.75
C ASP A 108 -18.07 -22.52 5.57
N THR A 109 -16.90 -22.60 4.93
CA THR A 109 -15.62 -22.29 5.60
C THR A 109 -15.30 -20.80 5.62
N HIS A 110 -15.98 -19.99 4.80
CA HIS A 110 -15.78 -18.55 4.64
C HIS A 110 -14.35 -18.19 4.17
N GLN A 111 -13.69 -19.10 3.46
CA GLN A 111 -12.33 -18.94 2.96
C GLN A 111 -12.33 -18.64 1.45
N LEU A 112 -11.29 -17.93 1.02
CA LEU A 112 -11.02 -17.72 -0.39
C LEU A 112 -10.48 -19.03 -0.96
N ILE A 113 -11.12 -19.55 -2.01
CA ILE A 113 -10.64 -20.73 -2.73
C ILE A 113 -9.77 -20.31 -3.92
N MET A 114 -10.22 -19.29 -4.67
CA MET A 114 -9.54 -18.89 -5.91
C MET A 114 -9.69 -17.40 -6.18
N ASP A 115 -8.61 -16.79 -6.66
CA ASP A 115 -8.59 -15.44 -7.22
C ASP A 115 -8.34 -15.54 -8.73
N LEU A 116 -9.31 -15.09 -9.53
CA LEU A 116 -9.23 -15.08 -10.98
C LEU A 116 -8.67 -13.73 -11.42
N GLU A 117 -7.34 -13.65 -11.50
CA GLU A 117 -6.62 -12.51 -12.03
C GLU A 117 -6.64 -12.53 -13.58
N GLU A 118 -7.73 -12.07 -14.18
CA GLU A 118 -7.68 -11.62 -15.57
C GLU A 118 -7.83 -10.11 -15.58
N ASN A 119 -6.88 -9.39 -16.20
CA ASN A 119 -6.81 -7.92 -16.27
C ASN A 119 -8.11 -7.29 -16.83
N ILE A 120 -9.11 -7.18 -15.99
CA ILE A 120 -10.37 -6.49 -16.21
C ILE A 120 -10.23 -5.17 -15.46
N LEU A 121 -10.56 -4.01 -16.04
CA LEU A 121 -10.37 -2.75 -15.32
C LEU A 121 -11.32 -2.64 -14.14
N GLU A 122 -12.62 -2.86 -14.39
CA GLU A 122 -13.65 -2.84 -13.36
C GLU A 122 -14.71 -3.88 -13.71
N ILE A 123 -15.05 -4.77 -12.79
CA ILE A 123 -16.19 -5.68 -12.97
C ILE A 123 -17.46 -4.96 -12.54
N ARG A 124 -18.49 -5.00 -13.40
CA ARG A 124 -19.79 -4.40 -13.11
C ARG A 124 -20.88 -5.41 -12.85
N SER A 125 -20.78 -6.58 -13.46
CA SER A 125 -21.80 -7.62 -13.33
C SER A 125 -21.19 -8.99 -13.51
N ILE A 126 -21.74 -9.95 -12.78
CA ILE A 126 -21.42 -11.37 -12.88
C ILE A 126 -22.72 -12.12 -13.14
N ALA A 127 -22.67 -13.09 -14.05
CA ALA A 127 -23.74 -14.03 -14.31
C ALA A 127 -23.18 -15.46 -14.22
N ILE A 128 -23.97 -16.37 -13.67
CA ILE A 128 -23.59 -17.78 -13.49
C ILE A 128 -24.67 -18.64 -14.14
N THR A 129 -24.28 -19.72 -14.80
CA THR A 129 -25.22 -20.74 -15.30
C THR A 129 -25.84 -21.53 -14.16
N THR A 130 -27.05 -22.07 -14.33
CA THR A 130 -27.75 -22.83 -13.27
C THR A 130 -27.00 -24.05 -12.77
N ALA A 131 -26.16 -24.66 -13.61
CA ALA A 131 -25.33 -25.80 -13.20
C ALA A 131 -24.02 -25.39 -12.50
N GLY A 132 -23.68 -24.09 -12.46
CA GLY A 132 -22.38 -23.62 -12.00
C GLY A 132 -21.24 -23.76 -13.01
N ASP A 133 -21.46 -24.46 -14.13
CA ASP A 133 -20.42 -24.78 -15.12
C ASP A 133 -19.69 -23.55 -15.70
N TYR A 134 -20.39 -22.44 -15.91
CA TYR A 134 -19.83 -21.22 -16.48
C TYR A 134 -20.11 -20.00 -15.63
N ILE A 135 -19.05 -19.19 -15.47
CA ILE A 135 -19.06 -17.89 -14.82
C ILE A 135 -18.77 -16.87 -15.90
N ILE A 136 -19.60 -15.83 -15.99
CA ILE A 136 -19.44 -14.75 -16.96
C ILE A 136 -19.30 -13.45 -16.19
N ALA A 137 -18.23 -12.70 -16.39
CA ALA A 137 -18.08 -11.35 -15.85
C ALA A 137 -18.03 -10.32 -16.97
N GLY A 138 -18.80 -9.25 -16.81
CA GLY A 138 -18.80 -8.09 -17.68
C GLY A 138 -18.12 -6.90 -17.01
N GLY A 139 -17.13 -6.32 -17.69
CA GLY A 139 -16.36 -5.19 -17.20
C GLY A 139 -16.57 -3.88 -17.97
N LEU A 140 -15.98 -2.79 -17.46
CA LEU A 140 -16.02 -1.47 -18.10
C LEU A 140 -15.29 -1.43 -19.46
N ASP A 141 -14.35 -2.34 -19.67
CA ASP A 141 -13.51 -2.46 -20.87
C ASP A 141 -14.31 -2.82 -22.14
N GLY A 142 -15.62 -3.07 -22.01
CA GLY A 142 -16.51 -3.49 -23.09
C GLY A 142 -16.43 -4.98 -23.45
N GLY A 143 -15.48 -5.72 -22.88
CA GLY A 143 -15.35 -7.17 -23.02
C GLY A 143 -16.03 -7.95 -21.88
N PHE A 144 -16.55 -9.13 -22.19
CA PHE A 144 -16.97 -10.13 -21.21
C PHE A 144 -15.96 -11.27 -21.16
N ARG A 145 -15.73 -11.83 -19.97
CA ARG A 145 -14.86 -12.99 -19.74
C ARG A 145 -15.72 -14.15 -19.31
N ILE A 146 -15.37 -15.35 -19.74
CA ILE A 146 -16.09 -16.59 -19.45
C ILE A 146 -15.09 -17.57 -18.86
N TRP A 147 -15.35 -18.02 -17.65
CA TRP A 147 -14.61 -19.11 -17.01
C TRP A 147 -15.48 -20.35 -17.00
N LYS A 148 -14.86 -21.50 -17.28
CA LYS A 148 -15.49 -22.80 -17.16
C LYS A 148 -14.94 -23.51 -15.93
N GLN A 149 -15.81 -24.04 -15.09
CA GLN A 149 -15.39 -24.86 -13.96
C GLN A 149 -14.84 -26.19 -14.49
N THR A 150 -13.53 -26.40 -14.35
CA THR A 150 -12.88 -27.70 -14.57
C THR A 150 -12.63 -28.36 -13.24
N ASN A 151 -13.15 -29.58 -13.04
CA ASN A 151 -12.93 -30.40 -11.84
C ASN A 151 -11.48 -30.93 -11.72
N ASP A 152 -10.53 -30.37 -12.46
CA ASP A 152 -9.14 -30.79 -12.44
C ASP A 152 -8.45 -30.19 -11.21
N GLN A 153 -8.31 -31.03 -10.18
CA GLN A 153 -7.56 -30.76 -8.95
C GLN A 153 -6.07 -30.44 -9.19
N THR A 154 -5.59 -30.43 -10.44
CA THR A 154 -4.19 -30.19 -10.79
C THR A 154 -3.78 -28.72 -10.74
N ILE A 155 -4.71 -27.77 -10.72
CA ILE A 155 -4.41 -26.32 -10.79
C ILE A 155 -4.16 -25.70 -9.39
N ALA A 156 -4.54 -26.38 -8.31
CA ALA A 156 -4.24 -25.91 -6.95
C ALA A 156 -2.73 -25.82 -6.69
N GLY A 157 -1.92 -26.70 -7.33
CA GLY A 157 -0.46 -26.62 -7.30
C GLY A 157 0.07 -25.37 -8.01
N ASP A 158 -0.43 -25.06 -9.21
CA ASP A 158 0.07 -23.95 -10.02
C ASP A 158 -0.24 -22.56 -9.42
N GLN A 159 -1.34 -22.41 -8.68
CA GLN A 159 -1.72 -21.16 -8.01
C GLN A 159 -1.00 -20.97 -6.67
N GLU A 160 -0.80 -22.04 -5.89
CA GLU A 160 0.09 -22.01 -4.74
C GLU A 160 1.53 -21.71 -5.17
N GLU A 161 2.02 -22.31 -6.26
CA GLU A 161 3.34 -22.01 -6.83
C GLU A 161 3.46 -20.54 -7.27
N LYS A 162 2.46 -19.96 -7.97
CA LYS A 162 2.49 -18.54 -8.35
C LYS A 162 2.44 -17.58 -7.16
N ASN A 163 1.67 -17.92 -6.11
CA ASN A 163 1.62 -17.13 -4.89
C ASN A 163 2.93 -17.23 -4.11
N MET A 164 3.53 -18.42 -4.05
CA MET A 164 4.86 -18.63 -3.49
C MET A 164 5.92 -17.89 -4.30
N ASP A 165 5.85 -17.86 -5.62
CA ASP A 165 6.77 -17.10 -6.47
C ASP A 165 6.68 -15.59 -6.21
N LYS A 166 5.46 -15.03 -6.06
CA LYS A 166 5.28 -13.61 -5.69
C LYS A 166 5.89 -13.31 -4.31
N VAL A 167 5.62 -14.16 -3.30
CA VAL A 167 6.19 -14.01 -1.95
C VAL A 167 7.71 -14.13 -1.97
N MET A 168 8.26 -15.11 -2.69
CA MET A 168 9.70 -15.31 -2.84
C MET A 168 10.39 -14.15 -3.55
N ILE A 169 9.73 -13.52 -4.54
CA ILE A 169 10.26 -12.33 -5.22
C ILE A 169 10.27 -11.12 -4.27
N GLU A 170 9.22 -10.93 -3.47
CA GLU A 170 9.17 -9.85 -2.47
C GLU A 170 10.21 -10.06 -1.36
N GLU A 171 10.33 -11.27 -0.83
CA GLU A 171 11.36 -11.63 0.15
C GLU A 171 12.77 -11.43 -0.44
N TYR A 172 13.05 -11.96 -1.63
CA TYR A 172 14.34 -11.78 -2.32
C TYR A 172 14.65 -10.32 -2.62
N ALA A 173 13.65 -9.50 -2.99
CA ALA A 173 13.82 -8.08 -3.21
C ALA A 173 14.17 -7.36 -1.89
N THR A 174 13.53 -7.73 -0.77
CA THR A 174 13.84 -7.15 0.54
C THR A 174 15.24 -7.55 1.03
N GLU A 175 15.68 -8.78 0.78
CA GLU A 175 17.03 -9.23 1.10
C GLU A 175 18.09 -8.51 0.25
N LYS A 176 17.87 -8.38 -1.06
CA LYS A 176 18.76 -7.58 -1.93
C LYS A 176 18.81 -6.11 -1.55
N PHE A 177 17.70 -5.55 -1.08
CA PHE A 177 17.66 -4.18 -0.58
C PHE A 177 18.49 -4.03 0.70
N LYS A 178 18.35 -4.97 1.65
CA LYS A 178 19.17 -5.03 2.87
C LYS A 178 20.66 -5.20 2.54
N GLU A 179 21.03 -6.07 1.60
CA GLU A 179 22.42 -6.22 1.16
C GLU A 179 23.00 -4.93 0.54
N ARG A 180 22.19 -4.20 -0.25
CA ARG A 180 22.59 -2.90 -0.80
C ARG A 180 22.78 -1.85 0.29
N GLU A 181 21.88 -1.78 1.28
CA GLU A 181 22.05 -0.88 2.44
C GLU A 181 23.29 -1.20 3.28
N VAL A 182 23.63 -2.49 3.44
CA VAL A 182 24.84 -2.89 4.17
C VAL A 182 26.10 -2.51 3.39
N LYS A 183 26.12 -2.69 2.06
CA LYS A 183 27.24 -2.27 1.21
C LYS A 183 27.45 -0.76 1.20
N THR A 184 26.38 0.02 1.06
CA THR A 184 26.48 1.48 1.10
C THR A 184 26.93 1.98 2.47
N ARG A 185 26.51 1.33 3.56
CA ARG A 185 27.04 1.64 4.91
C ARG A 185 28.55 1.36 5.04
N TYR A 186 29.04 0.27 4.48
CA TYR A 186 30.48 -0.07 4.53
C TYR A 186 31.32 0.92 3.70
N GLU A 187 30.85 1.28 2.51
CA GLU A 187 31.48 2.30 1.68
C GLU A 187 31.45 3.68 2.36
N ASP A 188 30.33 4.06 2.98
CA ASP A 188 30.20 5.34 3.69
C ASP A 188 31.08 5.40 4.96
N LEU A 189 31.32 4.28 5.65
CA LEU A 189 32.29 4.19 6.76
C LEU A 189 33.72 4.44 6.28
N LYS A 190 34.11 3.84 5.16
CA LYS A 190 35.44 4.05 4.55
C LYS A 190 35.64 5.51 4.12
N HIS A 191 34.64 6.13 3.51
CA HIS A 191 34.70 7.56 3.19
C HIS A 191 34.74 8.44 4.45
N GLY A 192 34.14 8.00 5.56
CA GLY A 192 34.26 8.67 6.87
C GLY A 192 35.69 8.68 7.40
N GLU A 193 36.43 7.57 7.28
CA GLU A 193 37.84 7.48 7.64
C GLU A 193 38.72 8.38 6.74
N GLU A 194 38.48 8.38 5.43
CA GLU A 194 39.19 9.25 4.46
C GLU A 194 38.98 10.76 4.78
N ILE A 195 37.80 11.15 5.28
CA ILE A 195 37.53 12.53 5.71
C ILE A 195 38.31 12.88 6.98
N ILE A 196 38.42 11.94 7.93
CA ILE A 196 39.21 12.16 9.17
C ILE A 196 40.68 12.35 8.82
N GLU A 197 41.23 11.48 7.97
CA GLU A 197 42.62 11.55 7.53
C GLU A 197 42.93 12.88 6.80
N ALA A 198 42.04 13.33 5.91
CA ALA A 198 42.19 14.62 5.22
C ALA A 198 42.16 15.83 6.19
N LEU A 199 41.35 15.75 7.26
CA LEU A 199 41.27 16.78 8.31
C LEU A 199 42.48 16.77 9.25
N GLU A 200 43.09 15.61 9.49
CA GLU A 200 44.34 15.49 10.25
C GLU A 200 45.53 16.06 9.47
N ASN A 201 45.59 15.80 8.17
CA ASN A 201 46.65 16.25 7.26
C ASN A 201 46.57 17.72 6.82
N ASN A 202 45.55 18.47 7.28
CA ASN A 202 45.29 19.87 6.91
C ASN A 202 45.23 20.10 5.39
N GLU A 203 44.54 19.22 4.67
CA GLU A 203 44.36 19.36 3.24
C GLU A 203 43.44 20.54 2.87
N GLN A 204 43.43 20.92 1.60
CA GLN A 204 42.68 22.09 1.12
C GLN A 204 41.17 21.93 1.37
N PRO A 205 40.45 23.02 1.74
CA PRO A 205 39.00 22.98 2.02
C PRO A 205 38.17 22.40 0.87
N SER A 206 38.58 22.65 -0.38
CA SER A 206 37.93 22.16 -1.59
C SER A 206 38.01 20.64 -1.76
N PHE A 207 39.07 20.01 -1.24
CA PHE A 207 39.24 18.56 -1.30
C PHE A 207 38.35 17.86 -0.27
N VAL A 208 38.30 18.39 0.95
CA VAL A 208 37.45 17.89 2.04
C VAL A 208 35.97 17.97 1.66
N LEU A 209 35.53 19.08 1.05
CA LEU A 209 34.14 19.23 0.57
C LEU A 209 33.80 18.24 -0.56
N LYS A 210 34.75 17.93 -1.44
CA LYS A 210 34.58 16.95 -2.52
C LYS A 210 34.44 15.52 -1.99
N LEU A 211 35.13 15.18 -0.90
CA LEU A 211 34.98 13.90 -0.20
C LEU A 211 33.61 13.80 0.47
N ILE A 212 33.17 14.85 1.17
CA ILE A 212 31.86 14.88 1.82
C ILE A 212 30.71 14.79 0.81
N LYS A 213 30.88 15.34 -0.41
CA LYS A 213 29.91 15.19 -1.51
C LYS A 213 29.68 13.75 -1.93
N LYS A 214 30.65 12.85 -1.75
CA LYS A 214 30.52 11.43 -2.09
C LYS A 214 29.71 10.63 -1.07
N VAL A 215 29.56 11.14 0.15
CA VAL A 215 28.82 10.47 1.23
C VAL A 215 27.31 10.60 0.99
N SER A 216 26.59 9.49 1.15
CA SER A 216 25.14 9.48 1.00
C SER A 216 24.44 10.41 2.03
N PRO A 217 23.36 11.13 1.66
CA PRO A 217 22.69 12.08 2.55
C PRO A 217 22.10 11.43 3.82
N ALA A 218 21.75 10.14 3.74
CA ALA A 218 21.18 9.40 4.86
C ALA A 218 22.23 9.07 5.94
N ASN A 219 23.48 8.83 5.53
CA ASN A 219 24.56 8.41 6.43
C ASN A 219 25.51 9.56 6.82
N LEU A 220 25.35 10.75 6.23
CA LEU A 220 26.14 11.95 6.54
C LEU A 220 26.05 12.35 8.02
N LYS A 221 24.90 12.15 8.66
CA LYS A 221 24.74 12.39 10.10
C LYS A 221 25.56 11.40 10.95
N SER A 222 25.51 10.11 10.60
CA SER A 222 26.25 9.08 11.32
C SER A 222 27.76 9.24 11.16
N THR A 223 28.24 9.54 9.95
CA THR A 223 29.68 9.73 9.71
C THR A 223 30.23 10.95 10.45
N LEU A 224 29.50 12.07 10.45
CA LEU A 224 29.90 13.27 11.19
C LEU A 224 29.85 13.10 12.71
N SER A 225 29.05 12.16 13.24
CA SER A 225 29.00 11.87 14.68
C SER A 225 30.28 11.25 15.24
N PHE A 226 31.09 10.62 14.39
CA PHE A 226 32.38 10.03 14.77
C PHE A 226 33.53 11.05 14.82
N LEU A 227 33.29 12.31 14.40
CA LEU A 227 34.31 13.34 14.42
C LEU A 227 34.60 13.83 15.85
N HIS A 228 35.88 13.83 16.23
CA HIS A 228 36.35 14.43 17.47
C HIS A 228 36.20 15.97 17.43
N ALA A 229 36.07 16.62 18.59
CA ALA A 229 35.82 18.06 18.70
C ALA A 229 36.87 18.93 17.97
N SER A 230 38.12 18.48 17.88
CA SER A 230 39.19 19.11 17.11
C SER A 230 38.93 19.14 15.61
N HIS A 231 38.33 18.08 15.05
CA HIS A 231 38.02 17.94 13.63
C HIS A 231 36.79 18.79 13.27
N VAL A 232 35.82 18.87 14.19
CA VAL A 232 34.63 19.72 14.02
C VAL A 232 35.01 21.20 13.92
N ASN A 233 35.93 21.69 14.75
CA ASN A 233 36.40 23.09 14.70
C ASN A 233 37.16 23.42 13.41
N LYS A 234 37.94 22.47 12.87
CA LYS A 234 38.60 22.65 11.58
C LYS A 234 37.59 22.69 10.43
N LEU A 235 36.65 21.76 10.44
CA LEU A 235 35.57 21.69 9.44
C LEU A 235 34.70 22.94 9.49
N GLU A 236 34.46 23.50 10.67
CA GLU A 236 33.84 24.81 10.83
C GLU A 236 34.64 25.93 10.14
N SER A 237 35.96 26.00 10.35
CA SER A 237 36.79 27.02 9.70
C SER A 237 36.71 26.96 8.17
N TYR A 238 36.62 25.74 7.61
CA TYR A 238 36.47 25.49 6.18
C TYR A 238 35.08 25.85 5.66
N LEU A 239 34.03 25.59 6.43
CA LEU A 239 32.67 26.03 6.10
C LEU A 239 32.56 27.56 6.13
N ARG A 240 33.12 28.23 7.15
CA ARG A 240 33.14 29.70 7.24
C ARG A 240 33.90 30.33 6.07
N PHE A 241 35.01 29.72 5.64
CA PHE A 241 35.75 30.15 4.46
C PHE A 241 34.94 29.97 3.17
N SER A 242 34.35 28.80 2.96
CA SER A 242 33.58 28.48 1.76
C SER A 242 32.30 29.32 1.63
N ILE A 243 31.64 29.62 2.76
CA ILE A 243 30.49 30.55 2.81
C ILE A 243 30.90 31.97 2.42
N LYS A 244 32.06 32.45 2.88
CA LYS A 244 32.59 33.78 2.52
C LYS A 244 32.93 33.88 1.04
N GLU A 245 33.52 32.83 0.45
CA GLU A 245 33.87 32.79 -0.97
C GLU A 245 32.70 32.41 -1.90
N LYS A 246 31.51 32.10 -1.34
CA LYS A 246 30.31 31.66 -2.07
C LYS A 246 30.49 30.36 -2.88
N HIS A 247 31.43 29.50 -2.47
CA HIS A 247 31.63 28.19 -3.09
C HIS A 247 30.74 27.13 -2.42
N GLU A 248 30.05 26.32 -3.24
CA GLU A 248 29.28 25.13 -2.83
C GLU A 248 28.35 25.33 -1.61
N ILE A 249 27.57 26.41 -1.62
CA ILE A 249 26.67 26.83 -0.52
C ILE A 249 25.65 25.74 -0.12
N GLU A 250 25.19 24.95 -1.08
CA GLU A 250 24.22 23.86 -0.86
C GLU A 250 24.81 22.70 -0.05
N LEU A 251 26.07 22.33 -0.32
CA LEU A 251 26.78 21.30 0.42
C LEU A 251 27.12 21.79 1.84
N CYS A 252 27.52 23.05 1.98
CA CYS A 252 27.75 23.67 3.28
C CYS A 252 26.49 23.61 4.15
N TRP A 253 25.31 23.90 3.59
CA TRP A 253 24.05 23.80 4.31
C TRP A 253 23.72 22.36 4.72
N ARG A 254 23.91 21.38 3.82
CA ARG A 254 23.69 19.96 4.13
C ARG A 254 24.56 19.46 5.29
N ILE A 255 25.81 19.92 5.35
CA ILE A 255 26.74 19.59 6.43
C ILE A 255 26.29 20.23 7.75
N ILE A 256 25.89 21.50 7.72
CA ILE A 256 25.37 22.22 8.90
C ILE A 256 24.08 21.56 9.43
N GLU A 257 23.21 21.06 8.55
CA GLU A 257 21.98 20.37 8.96
C GLU A 257 22.24 18.98 9.57
N ALA A 258 23.30 18.31 9.11
CA ALA A 258 23.68 16.99 9.60
C ALA A 258 24.50 17.05 10.90
N LEU A 259 25.25 18.12 11.14
CA LEU A 259 25.87 18.39 12.45
C LEU A 259 24.77 18.55 13.51
N ASP A 260 24.88 17.76 14.58
CA ASP A 260 23.75 17.54 15.48
C ASP A 260 23.29 18.84 16.16
N LYS A 261 21.96 18.99 16.27
CA LYS A 261 21.27 20.20 16.81
C LYS A 261 21.65 20.53 18.26
N SER A 262 22.28 19.58 18.94
CA SER A 262 22.72 19.59 20.33
C SER A 262 24.11 20.20 20.54
N SER A 263 24.90 20.41 19.47
CA SER A 263 26.19 21.08 19.58
C SER A 263 25.99 22.61 19.58
N ASP A 264 26.55 23.30 20.58
CA ASP A 264 26.53 24.78 20.65
C ASP A 264 27.08 25.41 19.36
N LEU A 265 28.07 24.75 18.76
CA LEU A 265 28.70 25.09 17.48
C LEU A 265 27.72 25.06 16.29
N GLY A 266 26.86 24.04 16.22
CA GLY A 266 25.84 23.92 15.17
C GLY A 266 24.78 25.01 15.26
N GLN A 267 24.49 25.50 16.48
CA GLN A 267 23.56 26.62 16.67
C GLN A 267 24.16 27.96 16.26
N GLU A 268 25.44 28.21 16.52
CA GLU A 268 26.14 29.43 16.09
C GLU A 268 26.25 29.51 14.56
N LEU A 269 26.69 28.43 13.90
CA LEU A 269 26.80 28.39 12.44
C LEU A 269 25.44 28.56 11.76
N ARG A 270 24.38 28.05 12.36
CA ARG A 270 23.01 28.24 11.86
C ARG A 270 22.55 29.69 12.00
N LYS A 271 22.89 30.38 13.10
CA LYS A 271 22.60 31.81 13.27
C LYS A 271 23.38 32.67 12.28
N GLU A 272 24.66 32.38 12.07
CA GLU A 272 25.49 33.05 11.06
C GLU A 272 24.94 32.82 9.64
N TRP A 273 24.51 31.60 9.32
CA TRP A 273 23.86 31.29 8.04
C TRP A 273 22.50 31.97 7.90
N GLU A 274 21.70 32.06 8.96
CA GLU A 274 20.42 32.79 8.95
C GLU A 274 20.61 34.29 8.69
N ALA A 275 21.68 34.89 9.24
CA ALA A 275 22.06 36.26 8.93
C ALA A 275 22.52 36.39 7.47
N PHE A 276 23.34 35.45 6.97
CA PHE A 276 23.87 35.45 5.61
C PHE A 276 22.79 35.20 4.53
N SER A 277 21.85 34.28 4.78
CA SER A 277 20.73 33.97 3.87
C SER A 277 19.77 35.15 3.68
N LYS A 278 19.56 35.96 4.74
CA LYS A 278 18.80 37.23 4.65
C LYS A 278 19.48 38.25 3.74
N VAL A 279 20.81 38.30 3.71
CA VAL A 279 21.60 39.18 2.84
C VAL A 279 21.55 38.72 1.38
N LEU A 280 21.49 37.41 1.13
CA LEU A 280 21.47 36.83 -0.23
C LEU A 280 20.08 36.76 -0.89
N ARG A 281 18.98 37.15 -0.20
CA ARG A 281 17.59 37.01 -0.70
C ARG A 281 17.26 35.60 -1.23
N VAL A 282 17.94 34.55 -0.77
CA VAL A 282 17.61 33.18 -1.17
C VAL A 282 16.44 32.71 -0.32
N ASN A 283 15.28 32.56 -0.98
CA ASN A 283 14.04 32.23 -0.33
C ASN A 283 14.11 30.81 0.26
N ARG A 284 13.89 30.69 1.57
CA ARG A 284 13.89 29.41 2.33
C ARG A 284 12.97 28.35 1.71
N GLU A 285 11.92 28.79 1.04
CA GLU A 285 10.96 27.88 0.39
C GLU A 285 11.50 27.29 -0.90
N SER A 286 12.24 28.04 -1.70
CA SER A 286 12.79 27.57 -2.98
C SER A 286 13.80 26.43 -2.79
N LEU A 287 14.64 26.50 -1.75
CA LEU A 287 15.56 25.41 -1.39
C LEU A 287 14.84 24.21 -0.76
N LYS A 288 13.81 24.42 0.05
CA LYS A 288 12.99 23.32 0.61
C LYS A 288 12.18 22.57 -0.46
N ILE A 289 11.73 23.28 -1.49
CA ILE A 289 11.01 22.69 -2.63
C ILE A 289 11.98 21.87 -3.49
N LEU A 290 13.18 22.39 -3.78
CA LEU A 290 14.24 21.65 -4.49
C LEU A 290 14.76 20.43 -3.70
N LEU A 291 14.85 20.53 -2.37
CA LEU A 291 15.26 19.42 -1.51
C LEU A 291 14.16 18.36 -1.32
N ARG A 292 12.89 18.69 -1.52
CA ARG A 292 11.79 17.72 -1.56
C ARG A 292 11.78 16.93 -2.87
N SER A 293 12.04 17.58 -4.01
CA SER A 293 12.05 16.89 -5.31
C SER A 293 13.26 15.97 -5.53
N LEU A 294 14.28 16.03 -4.68
CA LEU A 294 15.46 15.16 -4.72
C LEU A 294 15.37 14.00 -3.71
N ARG A 295 14.24 13.87 -2.99
CA ARG A 295 14.00 12.84 -1.97
C ARG A 295 12.96 11.80 -2.41
N GLU A 296 12.37 11.97 -3.60
CA GLU A 296 11.61 10.96 -4.36
C GLU A 296 12.55 10.32 -5.39
#